data_AF-A0A090RY58-F1
#
_entry.id   AF-A0A090RY58-F1
#
_cell.length_a   1.000
_cell.length_b   1.000
_cell.length_c   1.000
_cell.angle_alpha   90.00
_cell.angle_beta   90.00
_cell.angle_gamma   90.00
#
_symmetry.space_group_name_H-M   'P 1'
#
loop_
_entity.id
_entity.type
_entity.pdbx_description
1 polymer ?
#
loop_
_entity_poly.entity_id
_entity_poly.type
_entity_poly.pdbx_seq_one_letter_code
_entity_poly.pdbx_strand_id
1 'polypeptide(L)' 'MRCIQLDDRNLCKLFGKPERPKVCHNFKACPDVCGDNNAKALENILELERLT' A
#
# COMPACT_ATOMS: atom_id res chain seq x y z
N MET A 1 2.64 -11.04 3.10
CA MET A 1 3.08 -10.67 4.47
C MET A 1 2.70 -9.20 4.71
N ARG A 2 2.03 -8.84 5.82
CA ARG A 2 1.61 -7.45 6.09
C ARG A 2 2.71 -6.64 6.77
N CYS A 3 2.76 -5.32 6.52
CA CYS A 3 3.72 -4.41 7.15
C CYS A 3 3.43 -4.23 8.66
N ILE A 4 4.46 -4.33 9.51
CA ILE A 4 4.35 -4.16 10.97
C ILE A 4 3.95 -2.73 11.40
N GLN A 5 4.14 -1.75 10.52
CA GLN A 5 3.86 -0.34 10.80
C GLN A 5 2.41 0.06 10.51
N LEU A 6 1.51 -0.90 10.25
CA LEU A 6 0.09 -0.64 10.06
C LEU A 6 -0.64 -0.53 11.41
N ASP A 7 -1.62 0.36 11.50
CA ASP A 7 -2.61 0.41 12.58
C ASP A 7 -3.82 -0.50 12.28
N ASP A 8 -4.79 -0.53 13.20
CA ASP A 8 -5.99 -1.38 13.07
C ASP A 8 -6.91 -0.95 11.91
N ARG A 9 -6.68 0.23 11.34
CA ARG A 9 -7.40 0.76 10.16
C ARG A 9 -6.59 0.59 8.87
N ASN A 10 -5.48 -0.16 8.91
CA ASN A 10 -4.54 -0.33 7.81
C ASN A 10 -3.86 0.97 7.34
N LEU A 11 -3.71 1.96 8.22
CA LEU A 11 -2.95 3.18 7.96
C LEU A 11 -1.53 3.06 8.48
N CYS A 12 -0.57 3.62 7.76
CA CYS A 12 0.83 3.59 8.16
C CYS A 12 1.10 4.56 9.32
N LYS A 13 1.56 4.04 10.47
CA LYS A 13 1.91 4.83 11.67
C LYS A 13 3.08 5.81 11.46
N LEU A 14 3.88 5.58 10.41
CA LEU A 14 5.01 6.43 10.02
C LEU A 14 4.67 7.41 8.90
N PHE A 15 3.41 7.48 8.45
CA PHE A 15 3.04 8.40 7.37
C PHE A 15 3.40 9.85 7.71
N GLY A 16 4.15 10.52 6.83
CA GLY A 16 4.61 11.89 7.03
C GLY A 16 5.85 12.04 7.93
N LYS A 17 6.36 10.96 8.53
CA LYS A 17 7.52 10.99 9.42
C LYS A 17 8.83 10.68 8.70
N PRO A 18 9.98 11.22 9.15
CA PRO A 18 11.29 10.96 8.54
C PRO A 18 11.77 9.51 8.70
N GLU A 19 11.27 8.77 9.70
CA GLU A 19 11.62 7.37 9.92
C GLU A 19 10.92 6.42 8.93
N ARG A 20 9.98 6.91 8.11
CA ARG A 20 9.32 6.09 7.10
C ARG A 20 10.35 5.63 6.06
N PRO A 21 10.47 4.31 5.77
CA PRO A 21 11.50 3.80 4.87
C PRO A 21 11.44 4.45 3.48
N LYS A 22 12.61 4.65 2.86
CA LYS A 22 12.73 5.25 1.51
C LYS A 22 11.87 4.54 0.47
N VAL A 23 11.82 3.20 0.51
CA VAL A 23 10.97 2.42 -0.41
C VAL A 23 9.49 2.78 -0.29
N CYS A 24 9.00 3.02 0.94
CA CYS A 24 7.62 3.44 1.19
C CYS A 24 7.36 4.90 0.78
N HIS A 25 8.39 5.74 0.69
CA HIS A 25 8.28 7.10 0.14
C HIS A 25 8.29 7.11 -1.40
N ASN A 26 9.04 6.18 -1.99
CA ASN A 26 9.15 6.02 -3.44
C ASN A 26 7.88 5.39 -4.02
N PHE A 27 7.19 4.55 -3.25
CA PHE A 27 5.89 4.01 -3.64
C PHE A 27 4.82 5.11 -3.60
N LYS A 28 4.38 5.55 -4.77
CA LYS A 28 3.31 6.56 -4.94
C LYS A 28 1.99 5.88 -5.29
N ALA A 29 0.89 6.54 -4.92
CA ALA A 29 -0.42 6.12 -5.38
C ALA A 29 -0.45 6.13 -6.91
N CYS A 30 -0.90 5.03 -7.49
CA CYS A 30 -0.91 4.77 -8.93
C CYS A 30 -2.28 4.18 -9.28
N PRO A 31 -2.94 4.62 -10.36
CA PRO A 31 -4.23 4.09 -10.78
C PRO A 31 -4.24 2.57 -10.93
N ASP A 32 -3.17 2.00 -11.46
CA ASP A 32 -3.04 0.56 -11.70
C ASP A 32 -3.08 -0.27 -10.41
N VAL A 33 -2.63 0.31 -9.29
CA VAL A 33 -2.65 -0.36 -7.97
C VAL A 33 -3.82 0.08 -7.11
N CYS A 34 -4.18 1.36 -7.12
CA CYS A 34 -5.16 1.94 -6.20
C CYS A 34 -6.61 1.86 -6.73
N GLY A 35 -6.83 1.90 -8.04
CA GLY A 35 -8.17 2.03 -8.61
C GLY A 35 -8.99 3.18 -8.02
N ASP A 36 -10.31 3.02 -8.02
CA ASP A 36 -11.25 4.07 -7.58
C ASP A 36 -11.67 3.94 -6.11
N ASN A 37 -11.41 2.79 -5.47
CA ASN A 37 -11.77 2.53 -4.08
C ASN A 37 -10.93 1.38 -3.49
N ASN A 38 -11.03 1.20 -2.17
CA ASN A 38 -10.28 0.16 -1.45
C ASN A 38 -10.54 -1.27 -1.97
N ALA A 39 -11.77 -1.59 -2.38
CA ALA A 39 -12.10 -2.92 -2.90
C ALA A 39 -11.40 -3.15 -4.24
N LYS A 40 -11.42 -2.16 -5.14
CA LYS A 40 -10.73 -2.20 -6.42
C LYS A 40 -9.21 -2.30 -6.25
N ALA A 41 -8.64 -1.55 -5.31
CA ALA A 41 -7.22 -1.65 -4.98
C ALA A 41 -6.84 -3.09 -4.60
N LEU A 42 -7.65 -3.74 -3.76
CA LEU A 42 -7.39 -5.09 -3.31
C LEU A 42 -7.52 -6.11 -4.46
N GLU A 43 -8.51 -5.96 -5.34
CA GLU A 43 -8.63 -6.78 -6.57
C GLU A 43 -7.38 -6.65 -7.46
N ASN A 44 -6.92 -5.43 -7.69
CA ASN A 44 -5.74 -5.17 -8.53
C ASN A 44 -4.49 -5.80 -7.91
N ILE A 45 -4.29 -5.65 -6.60
CA ILE A 45 -3.16 -6.27 -5.89
C ILE A 45 -3.21 -7.80 -6.02
N LEU A 46 -4.38 -8.42 -5.83
CA LEU A 46 -4.53 -9.87 -5.97
C LEU A 46 -4.25 -10.36 -7.39
N GLU A 47 -4.60 -9.59 -8.41
CA GLU A 47 -4.24 -9.92 -9.80
C GLU A 47 -2.74 -9.82 -10.03
N LEU A 48 -2.09 -8.75 -9.56
CA LEU A 48 -0.64 -8.59 -9.67
C LEU A 48 0.12 -9.72 -8.96
N GLU A 49 -0.36 -10.15 -7.78
CA GLU A 49 0.20 -11.30 -7.05
C GLU A 49 0.03 -12.62 -7.82
N ARG A 50 -1.03 -12.81 -8.62
CA ARG A 50 -1.22 -14.02 -9.45
C ARG A 50 -0.26 -14.11 -10.63
N LEU A 51 0.25 -12.98 -11.09
CA LEU A 51 1.12 -12.89 -12.27
C LEU A 51 2.62 -13.06 -11.93
N THR A 52 2.97 -13.27 -10.65
CA THR A 52 4.35 -13.37 -10.15
C THR A 52 4.60 -14.71 -9.47
#